data_AF-A0A838IXB2-F1
#
_entry.id   AF-A0A838IXB2-F1
#
_cell.length_a   1.000
_cell.length_b   1.000
_cell.length_c   1.000
_cell.angle_alpha   90.00
_cell.angle_beta   90.00
_cell.angle_gamma   90.00
#
_symmetry.space_group_name_H-M   'P 1'
#
loop_
_entity.id
_entity.type
_entity.pdbx_description
1 polymer ?
#
loop_
_entity_poly.entity_id
_entity_poly.type
_entity_poly.pdbx_seq_one_letter_code
_entity_poly.pdbx_strand_id
1 'polypeptide(L)'
;MTALASVLLLAYAAFNAFGAWSIIRRRGGSAMGFMASAAVLVVAAVAVAFSHPAKVPFAVVGVLASSWVSIADARAAGDRDGAWWQVLRGVAGALVVAAVVATPTNP
;
A
#
# COMPACT_ATOMS: atom_id res chain seq x y z
N MET A 1 -5.57 -4.99 -18.36
CA MET A 1 -5.06 -5.45 -17.04
C MET A 1 -3.98 -4.55 -16.48
N THR A 2 -2.94 -4.22 -17.24
CA THR A 2 -1.79 -3.38 -16.80
C THR A 2 -2.22 -1.99 -16.29
N ALA A 3 -3.03 -1.26 -17.06
CA ALA A 3 -3.51 0.06 -16.66
C ALA A 3 -4.34 0.03 -15.36
N LEU A 4 -5.22 -0.97 -15.21
CA LEU A 4 -6.01 -1.17 -14.01
C LEU A 4 -5.12 -1.42 -12.78
N ALA A 5 -4.14 -2.32 -12.89
CA ALA A 5 -3.21 -2.61 -11.80
C ALA A 5 -2.38 -1.38 -11.39
N SER A 6 -1.89 -0.60 -12.36
CA SER A 6 -1.18 0.66 -12.08
C SER A 6 -2.08 1.68 -11.39
N VAL A 7 -3.33 1.85 -11.84
CA VAL A 7 -4.30 2.75 -11.19
C VAL A 7 -4.61 2.31 -9.76
N LEU A 8 -4.81 1.02 -9.52
CA LEU A 8 -5.06 0.48 -8.19
C LEU A 8 -3.87 0.70 -7.25
N LEU A 9 -2.64 0.49 -7.71
CA LEU A 9 -1.43 0.77 -6.94
C LEU A 9 -1.29 2.27 -6.62
N LEU A 10 -1.52 3.14 -7.59
CA LEU A 10 -1.44 4.59 -7.39
C LEU A 10 -2.54 5.10 -6.45
N ALA A 11 -3.77 4.57 -6.57
CA ALA A 11 -4.86 4.90 -5.66
C ALA A 11 -4.51 4.48 -4.23
N TYR A 12 -4.01 3.25 -4.04
CA TYR A 12 -3.60 2.75 -2.74
C TYR A 12 -2.41 3.56 -2.15
N ALA A 13 -1.45 3.96 -2.99
CA ALA A 13 -0.36 4.85 -2.60
C ALA A 13 -0.87 6.23 -2.16
N ALA A 14 -1.83 6.80 -2.90
CA ALA A 14 -2.45 8.08 -2.55
C ALA A 14 -3.19 8.01 -1.21
N PHE A 15 -3.91 6.92 -0.94
CA PHE A 15 -4.52 6.69 0.38
C PHE A 15 -3.49 6.63 1.50
N ASN A 16 -2.35 5.96 1.28
CA ASN A 16 -1.26 5.92 2.26
C ASN A 16 -0.65 7.32 2.49
N ALA A 17 -0.38 8.09 1.42
CA ALA A 17 0.15 9.44 1.53
C ALA A 17 -0.83 10.40 2.25
N PHE A 18 -2.13 10.28 1.96
CA PHE A 18 -3.17 11.03 2.65
C PHE A 18 -3.26 10.65 4.13
N GLY A 19 -3.21 9.34 4.44
CA GLY A 19 -3.13 8.84 5.81
C GLY A 19 -1.95 9.42 6.57
N ALA A 20 -0.75 9.41 5.96
CA ALA A 20 0.45 10.02 6.53
C ALA A 20 0.26 11.51 6.82
N TRP A 21 -0.26 12.28 5.86
CA TRP A 21 -0.52 13.71 6.02
C TRP A 21 -1.47 13.99 7.19
N SER A 22 -2.53 13.18 7.34
CA SER A 22 -3.53 13.37 8.40
C SER A 22 -2.97 13.17 9.82
N ILE A 23 -1.93 12.35 9.98
CA ILE A 23 -1.37 12.01 11.29
C ILE A 23 0.03 12.59 11.55
N ILE A 24 0.68 13.23 10.56
CA ILE A 24 2.09 13.65 10.62
C ILE A 24 2.42 14.54 11.84
N ARG A 25 1.50 15.41 12.24
CA ARG A 25 1.69 16.33 13.38
C ARG A 25 1.62 15.63 14.74
N ARG A 26 0.94 14.48 14.82
CA ARG A 26 0.70 13.74 16.08
C ARG A 26 1.59 12.51 16.19
N ARG A 27 1.94 11.90 15.05
CA ARG A 27 2.57 10.57 14.97
C ARG A 27 3.55 10.51 13.79
N GLY A 28 4.62 11.29 13.90
CA GLY A 28 5.64 11.41 12.84
C GLY A 28 6.22 10.07 12.39
N GLY A 29 6.44 9.12 13.30
CA GLY A 29 6.93 7.77 12.97
C GLY A 29 5.96 6.97 12.08
N SER A 30 4.68 6.89 12.46
CA SER A 30 3.64 6.24 11.65
C SER A 30 3.49 6.94 10.28
N ALA A 31 3.56 8.27 10.25
CA ALA A 31 3.46 9.04 9.01
C ALA A 31 4.63 8.75 8.06
N MET A 32 5.86 8.65 8.56
CA MET A 32 7.02 8.24 7.76
C MET A 32 6.84 6.83 7.19
N GLY A 33 6.32 5.89 7.99
CA GLY A 33 6.03 4.53 7.53
C GLY A 33 5.00 4.49 6.40
N PHE A 34 3.92 5.28 6.50
CA PHE A 34 2.93 5.38 5.44
C PHE A 34 3.51 6.02 4.17
N MET A 35 4.31 7.09 4.28
CA MET A 35 4.98 7.70 3.12
C MET A 35 5.96 6.74 2.44
N ALA A 36 6.75 5.99 3.21
CA ALA A 36 7.66 4.99 2.67
C ALA A 36 6.88 3.90 1.91
N SER A 37 5.76 3.41 2.48
CA SER A 37 4.90 2.45 1.79
C SER A 37 4.29 3.00 0.50
N ALA A 38 3.89 4.28 0.49
CA ALA A 38 3.36 4.94 -0.70
C ALA A 38 4.41 5.02 -1.82
N ALA A 39 5.65 5.38 -1.48
CA ALA A 39 6.75 5.41 -2.45
C ALA A 39 7.01 4.03 -3.06
N VAL A 40 7.05 2.96 -2.25
CA VAL A 40 7.23 1.58 -2.73
C VAL A 40 6.09 1.16 -3.68
N LEU A 41 4.85 1.55 -3.40
CA LEU A 41 3.71 1.25 -4.28
C LEU A 41 3.76 2.03 -5.61
N VAL A 42 4.27 3.27 -5.60
CA VAL A 42 4.54 4.02 -6.83
C VAL A 42 5.60 3.31 -7.67
N VAL A 43 6.69 2.84 -7.05
CA VAL A 43 7.71 2.02 -7.72
C VAL A 43 7.11 0.74 -8.30
N ALA A 44 6.21 0.08 -7.56
CA ALA A 44 5.47 -1.07 -8.07
C ALA A 44 4.62 -0.70 -9.30
N ALA A 45 3.95 0.45 -9.31
CA ALA A 45 3.12 0.89 -10.43
C ALA A 45 3.95 1.16 -11.69
N VAL A 46 5.13 1.75 -11.52
CA VAL A 46 6.13 1.94 -12.58
C VAL A 46 6.61 0.57 -13.08
N ALA A 47 6.96 -0.34 -12.18
CA ALA A 47 7.39 -1.70 -12.55
C ALA A 47 6.30 -2.47 -13.32
N VAL A 48 5.02 -2.29 -12.96
CA VAL A 48 3.87 -2.82 -13.73
C VAL A 48 3.82 -2.21 -15.13
N ALA A 49 3.98 -0.89 -15.26
CA ALA A 49 3.93 -0.19 -16.55
C ALA A 49 5.02 -0.69 -17.52
N PHE A 50 6.20 -1.02 -16.99
CA PHE A 50 7.32 -1.57 -17.76
C PHE A 50 7.36 -3.11 -17.78
N SER A 51 6.33 -3.80 -17.28
CA SER A 51 6.26 -5.27 -17.22
C SER A 51 7.46 -5.94 -16.52
N HIS A 52 8.07 -5.23 -15.57
CA HIS A 52 9.28 -5.65 -14.87
C HIS A 52 8.98 -6.76 -13.83
N PRO A 53 9.84 -7.78 -13.67
CA PRO A 53 9.60 -8.91 -12.76
C PRO A 53 9.46 -8.48 -11.29
N ALA A 54 10.13 -7.40 -10.89
CA ALA A 54 10.05 -6.87 -9.52
C ALA A 54 8.71 -6.22 -9.14
N LYS A 55 7.73 -6.10 -10.06
CA LYS A 55 6.42 -5.51 -9.77
C LYS A 55 5.67 -6.20 -8.61
N VAL A 56 5.75 -7.53 -8.54
CA VAL A 56 5.10 -8.33 -7.50
C VAL A 56 5.73 -8.11 -6.11
N PRO A 57 7.06 -8.28 -5.92
CA PRO A 57 7.66 -8.04 -4.61
C PRO A 57 7.46 -6.60 -4.13
N PHE A 58 7.55 -5.59 -5.00
CA PHE A 58 7.27 -4.21 -4.60
C PHE A 58 5.81 -4.01 -4.17
N ALA A 59 4.85 -4.57 -4.91
CA ALA A 59 3.44 -4.48 -4.53
C ALA A 59 3.18 -5.15 -3.16
N VAL A 60 3.72 -6.35 -2.94
CA VAL A 60 3.57 -7.10 -1.68
C VAL A 60 4.21 -6.33 -0.53
N VAL A 61 5.45 -5.87 -0.67
CA VAL A 61 6.16 -5.10 0.38
C VAL A 61 5.41 -3.80 0.69
N GLY A 62 4.96 -3.06 -0.32
CA GLY A 62 4.19 -1.83 -0.13
C GLY A 62 2.88 -2.06 0.64
N VAL A 63 2.12 -3.09 0.27
CA VAL A 63 0.87 -3.46 0.96
C VAL A 63 1.13 -3.92 2.39
N LEU A 64 2.10 -4.81 2.62
CA LEU A 64 2.42 -5.31 3.95
C LEU A 64 2.95 -4.22 4.86
N ALA A 65 3.85 -3.37 4.36
CA ALA A 65 4.36 -2.22 5.12
C ALA A 65 3.21 -1.28 5.54
N SER A 66 2.29 -0.96 4.62
CA SER A 66 1.14 -0.12 4.94
C SER A 66 0.23 -0.74 6.01
N SER A 67 0.03 -2.06 5.95
CA SER A 67 -0.81 -2.80 6.89
C SER A 67 -0.14 -2.85 8.28
N TRP A 68 1.16 -3.11 8.31
CA TRP A 68 1.95 -3.11 9.54
C TRP A 68 1.93 -1.74 10.23
N VAL A 69 2.18 -0.67 9.47
CA VAL A 69 2.14 0.71 9.99
C VAL A 69 0.74 1.03 10.52
N SER A 70 -0.32 0.61 9.82
CA SER A 70 -1.69 0.81 10.28
C SER A 70 -2.01 0.08 11.58
N ILE A 71 -1.55 -1.15 11.74
CA ILE A 71 -1.74 -1.94 12.96
C ILE A 71 -0.95 -1.33 14.12
N ALA A 72 0.30 -0.94 13.88
CA ALA A 72 1.13 -0.28 14.88
C ALA A 72 0.49 1.04 15.35
N ASP A 73 -0.06 1.82 14.42
CA ASP A 73 -0.74 3.06 14.72
C ASP A 73 -2.03 2.84 15.51
N ALA A 74 -2.89 1.90 15.08
CA ALA A 74 -4.13 1.57 15.80
C ALA A 74 -3.85 1.09 17.24
N ARG A 75 -2.82 0.24 17.43
CA ARG A 75 -2.37 -0.20 18.75
C ARG A 75 -1.88 0.96 19.62
N ALA A 76 -1.08 1.86 19.05
CA ALA A 76 -0.63 3.06 19.75
C ALA A 76 -1.77 4.05 20.04
N ALA A 77 -2.89 3.97 19.33
CA ALA A 77 -4.09 4.78 19.58
C ALA A 77 -5.03 4.16 20.63
N GLY A 78 -4.81 2.90 21.03
CA GLY A 78 -5.77 2.19 21.87
C GLY A 78 -7.13 1.96 21.19
N ASP A 79 -7.18 2.08 19.86
CA ASP A 79 -8.41 2.04 19.09
C ASP A 79 -8.82 0.59 18.79
N ARG A 80 -9.83 0.10 19.52
CA ARG A 80 -10.38 -1.25 19.36
C ARG A 80 -11.43 -1.33 18.25
N ASP A 81 -12.00 -0.20 17.85
CA ASP A 81 -13.01 -0.14 16.80
C ASP A 81 -12.38 -0.16 15.40
N GLY A 82 -11.07 0.04 15.31
CA GLY A 82 -10.30 -0.02 14.06
C GLY A 82 -10.16 -1.41 13.41
N ALA A 83 -10.68 -2.48 14.02
CA ALA A 83 -10.51 -3.85 13.51
C ALA A 83 -11.12 -4.05 12.11
N TRP A 84 -12.30 -3.49 11.84
CA TRP A 84 -12.95 -3.60 10.53
C TRP A 84 -12.18 -2.83 9.44
N TRP A 85 -11.57 -1.70 9.80
CA TRP A 85 -10.69 -0.95 8.89
C TRP A 85 -9.45 -1.75 8.49
N GLN A 86 -8.89 -2.53 9.42
CA GLN A 86 -7.78 -3.43 9.09
C GLN A 86 -8.20 -4.54 8.12
N VAL A 87 -9.40 -5.10 8.30
CA VAL A 87 -9.95 -6.09 7.37
C VAL A 87 -10.13 -5.49 5.98
N LEU A 88 -10.75 -4.31 5.86
CA LEU A 88 -10.91 -3.63 4.57
C LEU A 88 -9.58 -3.32 3.91
N ARG A 89 -8.60 -2.86 4.68
CA ARG A 89 -7.26 -2.58 4.16
C ARG A 89 -6.57 -3.85 3.67
N GLY A 90 -6.69 -4.94 4.42
CA GLY A 90 -6.16 -6.25 4.03
C GLY A 90 -6.80 -6.76 2.74
N VAL A 91 -8.13 -6.68 2.62
CA VAL A 91 -8.87 -7.08 1.41
C VAL A 91 -8.47 -6.21 0.22
N ALA A 92 -8.43 -4.89 0.38
CA ALA A 92 -7.99 -3.96 -0.66
C ALA A 92 -6.55 -4.26 -1.11
N GLY A 93 -5.65 -4.49 -0.14
CA GLY A 93 -4.26 -4.86 -0.41
C GLY A 93 -4.14 -6.17 -1.18
N ALA A 94 -4.93 -7.20 -0.81
CA ALA A 94 -4.95 -8.47 -1.51
C ALA A 94 -5.46 -8.33 -2.95
N LEU A 95 -6.50 -7.52 -3.18
CA LEU A 95 -7.02 -7.22 -4.52
C LEU A 95 -5.99 -6.48 -5.38
N VAL A 96 -5.26 -5.53 -4.80
CA VAL A 96 -4.16 -4.82 -5.49
C VAL A 96 -3.07 -5.81 -5.91
N VAL A 97 -2.61 -6.68 -5.01
CA VAL A 97 -1.58 -7.67 -5.31
C VAL A 97 -2.07 -8.66 -6.38
N ALA A 98 -3.31 -9.15 -6.27
CA ALA A 98 -3.89 -10.05 -7.26
C ALA A 98 -3.94 -9.41 -8.65
N ALA A 99 -4.33 -8.13 -8.74
CA ALA A 99 -4.33 -7.39 -9.99
C ALA A 99 -2.92 -7.25 -10.58
N VAL A 100 -1.89 -7.00 -9.75
CA VAL A 100 -0.48 -6.92 -10.18
C VAL A 100 0.01 -8.27 -10.70
N VAL A 101 -0.28 -9.36 -9.99
CA VAL A 101 0.11 -10.72 -10.40
C VAL A 101 -0.53 -11.10 -11.73
N ALA A 102 -1.76 -10.66 -11.99
CA ALA A 102 -2.46 -10.89 -13.26
C ALA A 102 -1.91 -10.09 -14.46
N THR A 103 -0.90 -9.22 -14.27
CA THR A 103 -0.27 -8.50 -15.38
C THR A 103 0.84 -9.34 -16.03
N PRO A 104 1.02 -9.28 -17.36
CA PRO A 104 2.08 -10.01 -18.05
C PRO A 104 3.47 -9.49 -17.65
N THR A 105 4.44 -10.39 -17.60
CA THR A 105 5.83 -10.09 -17.21
C THR A 105 6.73 -10.43 -18.38
N ASN A 106 7.56 -9.49 -18.81
CA ASN A 106 8.53 -9.77 -19.86
C ASN A 106 9.75 -10.45 -19.20
N PRO A 107 10.18 -11.61 -19.71
CA PRO A 107 11.38 -12.30 -19.22
C PRO A 107 12.67 -11.54 -19.54
#